data_AF-A0AB39RX91-F1
#
_entry.id   AF-A0AB39RX91-F1
#
_cell.length_a   1.000
_cell.length_b   1.000
_cell.length_c   1.000
_cell.angle_alpha   90.00
_cell.angle_beta   90.00
_cell.angle_gamma   90.00
#
_symmetry.space_group_name_H-M   'P 1'
#
loop_
_entity.id
_entity.type
_entity.pdbx_description
1 polymer ?
#
loop_
_entity_poly.entity_id
_entity_poly.type
_entity_poly.pdbx_seq_one_letter_code
_entity_poly.pdbx_strand_id
1 'polypeptide(L)'
;MTNFDAIDALLAAAKQEVPLPPVEVRRGLREELNLSRTQVAQALGVSPSTVGGWESGRDPGGEVREKYAYFLESAQAKLQAQAQAQAQEAVVVADEGADVGSVVGEDEGEAEAAAADGTADEVETLAEPRPCVLCGSPAYDQVAGFPQHLDPADCGTAEPAQAPRPPQPALREGDSESPRPRTQVKPEGSGPRTQVKPDGSGLRKQVRIVPVGRRIQAASDTPDLIGEAVVAALAQHAGDVEEATAALVKRAIPDAMALLDETRKGGRYDIVAHPWIPEILRKQTARGADRIWEARPKWTRPELPSGRHEVTALDINGAYLSALKTHLPIGQLEHSTDPTHDRRRAGVHLITPPAWDHDAVLPSPLGNRDEPGPLWVTEPTLRLLLRLSSPAYALCDPPEIHESFTSGATEGLLEKFRITLKDARDTAIAEQDEVTLEYVKAMYSKFVSTMGESNYNRELYRPDWMHLIRSQAFANLWMKAYKAYDEGLTVVRAMGTDELHVIGDWRSVFAEGRGVAQVKVKDTYSVGDDIDPAAAGEHDD
;
A
#
# COMPACT_ATOMS: atom_id res chain seq x y z
N MET A 1 -23.31 59.00 -45.12
CA MET A 1 -22.95 58.61 -43.75
C MET A 1 -22.20 59.79 -43.18
N THR A 2 -22.82 60.52 -42.25
CA THR A 2 -22.23 61.74 -41.70
C THR A 2 -21.17 61.35 -40.66
N ASN A 3 -20.20 62.22 -40.37
CA ASN A 3 -19.19 61.95 -39.34
C ASN A 3 -19.80 61.58 -37.97
N PHE A 4 -21.05 61.97 -37.72
CA PHE A 4 -21.79 61.61 -36.51
C PHE A 4 -22.17 60.13 -36.45
N ASP A 5 -22.56 59.49 -37.56
CA ASP A 5 -22.88 58.05 -37.59
C ASP A 5 -21.65 57.18 -37.25
N ALA A 6 -20.46 57.62 -37.66
CA ALA A 6 -19.20 56.96 -37.35
C ALA A 6 -18.78 57.17 -35.88
N ILE A 7 -19.07 58.34 -35.31
CA ILE A 7 -18.85 58.64 -33.89
C ILE A 7 -19.83 57.85 -33.02
N ASP A 8 -21.10 57.77 -33.41
CA ASP A 8 -22.12 57.01 -32.70
C ASP A 8 -21.85 55.51 -32.76
N ALA A 9 -21.36 54.98 -33.89
CA ALA A 9 -20.89 53.61 -34.00
C ALA A 9 -19.65 53.34 -33.12
N LEU A 10 -18.72 54.30 -33.00
CA LEU A 10 -17.55 54.21 -32.12
C LEU A 10 -17.98 54.21 -30.64
N LEU A 11 -18.91 55.08 -30.25
CA LEU A 11 -19.45 55.16 -28.90
C LEU A 11 -20.29 53.92 -28.54
N ALA A 12 -21.04 53.36 -29.50
CA ALA A 12 -21.76 52.10 -29.31
C ALA A 12 -20.82 50.89 -29.22
N ALA A 13 -19.65 50.94 -29.86
CA ALA A 13 -18.62 49.91 -29.77
C ALA A 13 -17.70 50.06 -28.53
N ALA A 14 -17.70 51.22 -27.88
CA ALA A 14 -16.93 51.49 -26.67
C ALA A 14 -17.55 50.76 -25.46
N LYS A 15 -17.25 49.47 -25.32
CA LYS A 15 -17.55 48.72 -24.09
C LYS A 15 -16.67 49.23 -22.95
N GLN A 16 -17.29 49.54 -21.82
CA GLN A 16 -16.58 49.87 -20.59
C GLN A 16 -15.79 48.63 -20.14
N GLU A 17 -14.46 48.74 -20.11
CA GLU A 17 -13.60 47.63 -19.72
C GLU A 17 -13.86 47.24 -18.26
N VAL A 18 -13.93 45.92 -18.01
CA VAL A 18 -14.14 45.40 -16.64
C VAL A 18 -13.00 45.90 -15.74
N PRO A 19 -13.30 46.56 -14.60
CA PRO A 19 -12.27 47.02 -13.70
C PRO A 19 -11.53 45.81 -13.10
N LEU A 20 -10.20 45.87 -13.09
CA LEU A 20 -9.36 44.85 -12.47
C LEU A 20 -8.94 45.32 -11.07
N PRO A 21 -8.79 44.40 -10.11
CA PRO A 21 -8.15 44.70 -8.84
C PRO A 21 -6.75 45.36 -9.01
N PRO A 22 -6.27 46.13 -8.01
CA PRO A 22 -4.94 46.70 -8.01
C PRO A 22 -3.86 45.64 -8.28
N VAL A 23 -2.79 46.01 -8.98
CA VAL A 23 -1.76 45.07 -9.46
C VAL A 23 -1.10 44.32 -8.30
N GLU A 24 -0.95 45.01 -7.18
CA GLU A 24 -0.30 44.56 -5.94
C GLU A 24 -1.01 43.33 -5.35
N VAL A 25 -2.33 43.21 -5.54
CA VAL A 25 -3.11 42.09 -4.97
C VAL A 25 -3.26 40.91 -5.92
N ARG A 26 -3.07 41.10 -7.24
CA ARG A 26 -3.34 40.06 -8.25
C ARG A 26 -2.47 38.81 -8.04
N ARG A 27 -1.19 39.02 -7.75
CA ARG A 27 -0.23 37.95 -7.46
C ARG A 27 -0.59 37.21 -6.18
N GLY A 28 -0.93 37.96 -5.12
CA GLY A 28 -1.32 37.40 -3.81
C GLY A 28 -2.54 36.49 -3.94
N LEU A 29 -3.61 36.96 -4.61
CA LEU A 29 -4.82 36.16 -4.84
C LEU A 29 -4.55 34.82 -5.53
N ARG A 30 -3.59 34.79 -6.47
CA ARG A 30 -3.18 33.56 -7.15
C ARG A 30 -2.36 32.66 -6.22
N GLU A 31 -1.40 33.23 -5.50
CA GLU A 31 -0.47 32.48 -4.65
C GLU A 31 -1.13 31.93 -3.39
N GLU A 32 -2.08 32.64 -2.78
CA GLU A 32 -2.87 32.18 -1.64
C GLU A 32 -3.78 30.99 -1.99
N LEU A 33 -4.19 30.88 -3.25
CA LEU A 33 -4.87 29.70 -3.78
C LEU A 33 -3.93 28.60 -4.28
N ASN A 34 -2.62 28.74 -4.07
CA ASN A 34 -1.58 27.81 -4.51
C ASN A 34 -1.57 27.55 -6.03
N LEU A 35 -1.96 28.56 -6.83
CA LEU A 35 -1.97 28.44 -8.29
C LEU A 35 -0.68 29.00 -8.90
N SER A 36 -0.11 28.28 -9.87
CA SER A 36 1.03 28.75 -10.65
C SER A 36 0.60 29.67 -11.80
N ARG A 37 1.51 30.53 -12.27
CA ARG A 37 1.29 31.36 -13.48
C ARG A 37 0.96 30.49 -14.70
N THR A 38 1.52 29.30 -14.80
CA THR A 38 1.26 28.36 -15.91
C THR A 38 -0.16 27.83 -15.91
N GLN A 39 -0.71 27.48 -14.75
CA GLN A 39 -2.08 27.00 -14.62
C GLN A 39 -3.09 28.08 -15.00
N VAL A 40 -2.90 29.31 -14.50
CA VAL A 40 -3.76 30.45 -14.86
C VAL A 40 -3.64 30.78 -16.35
N ALA A 41 -2.41 30.77 -16.89
CA ALA A 41 -2.17 31.02 -18.31
C ALA A 41 -2.85 29.99 -19.22
N GLN A 42 -2.78 28.70 -18.87
CA GLN A 42 -3.43 27.62 -19.61
C GLN A 42 -4.95 27.77 -19.61
N ALA A 43 -5.56 28.08 -18.46
CA ALA A 43 -7.00 28.30 -18.35
C ALA A 43 -7.49 29.52 -19.17
N LEU A 44 -6.65 30.56 -19.28
CA LEU A 44 -6.96 31.79 -20.01
C LEU A 44 -6.53 31.75 -21.48
N GLY A 45 -5.86 30.68 -21.93
CA GLY A 45 -5.37 30.54 -23.31
C GLY A 45 -4.22 31.49 -23.66
N VAL A 46 -3.37 31.87 -22.70
CA VAL A 46 -2.24 32.79 -22.89
C VAL A 46 -0.92 32.18 -22.42
N SER A 47 0.19 32.92 -22.56
CA SER A 47 1.51 32.48 -22.06
C SER A 47 1.70 32.80 -20.57
N PRO A 48 2.50 32.02 -19.81
CA PRO A 48 2.83 32.32 -18.41
C PRO A 48 3.53 33.68 -18.23
N SER A 49 4.33 34.10 -19.21
CA SER A 49 4.93 35.44 -19.26
C SER A 49 3.90 36.55 -19.40
N THR A 50 2.79 36.29 -20.09
CA THR A 50 1.69 37.26 -20.25
C THR A 50 1.00 37.50 -18.90
N VAL A 51 0.70 36.43 -18.16
CA VAL A 51 0.14 36.53 -16.80
C VAL A 51 1.13 37.22 -15.85
N GLY A 52 2.42 36.88 -15.92
CA GLY A 52 3.45 37.57 -15.16
C GLY A 52 3.53 39.07 -15.46
N GLY A 53 3.34 39.46 -16.72
CA GLY A 53 3.22 40.87 -17.11
C GLY A 53 2.00 41.55 -16.51
N TRP A 54 0.87 40.84 -16.36
CA TRP A 54 -0.34 41.41 -15.77
C TRP A 54 -0.25 41.62 -14.26
N GLU A 55 0.49 40.74 -13.60
CA GLU A 55 0.81 40.82 -12.17
C GLU A 55 1.90 41.86 -11.87
N SER A 56 2.60 42.36 -12.90
CA SER A 56 3.66 43.37 -12.77
C SER A 56 3.27 44.74 -13.35
N GLY A 57 1.99 44.96 -13.71
CA GLY A 57 1.46 46.27 -14.08
C GLY A 57 1.04 46.46 -15.53
N ARG A 58 1.15 45.45 -16.39
CA ARG A 58 0.47 45.46 -17.70
C ARG A 58 -1.00 45.08 -17.49
N ASP A 59 -1.90 45.57 -18.34
CA ASP A 59 -3.31 45.17 -18.28
C ASP A 59 -3.69 44.33 -19.53
N PRO A 60 -4.50 43.27 -19.38
CA PRO A 60 -5.11 42.59 -20.51
C PRO A 60 -6.15 43.48 -21.18
N GLY A 61 -6.37 43.24 -22.49
CA GLY A 61 -7.44 43.87 -23.26
C GLY A 61 -8.46 42.83 -23.77
N GLY A 62 -9.64 43.30 -24.13
CA GLY A 62 -10.69 42.50 -24.77
C GLY A 62 -11.21 41.34 -23.92
N GLU A 63 -11.60 40.24 -24.58
CA GLU A 63 -12.20 39.06 -23.94
C GLU A 63 -11.30 38.42 -22.86
N VAL A 64 -9.99 38.51 -23.03
CA VAL A 64 -9.01 37.98 -22.07
C VAL A 64 -9.04 38.79 -20.76
N ARG A 65 -9.35 40.10 -20.83
CA ARG A 65 -9.53 40.94 -19.64
C ARG A 65 -10.73 40.48 -18.81
N GLU A 66 -11.84 40.14 -19.47
CA GLU A 66 -13.06 39.65 -18.80
C GLU A 66 -12.80 38.32 -18.09
N LYS A 67 -12.11 37.38 -18.75
CA LYS A 67 -11.75 36.08 -18.15
C LYS A 67 -10.78 36.24 -16.97
N TYR A 68 -9.81 37.14 -17.09
CA TYR A 68 -8.87 37.41 -16.01
C TYR A 68 -9.53 38.13 -14.83
N ALA A 69 -10.44 39.07 -15.08
CA ALA A 69 -11.26 39.71 -14.06
C ALA A 69 -12.11 38.69 -13.29
N TYR A 70 -12.79 37.80 -14.02
CA TYR A 70 -13.59 36.72 -13.44
C TYR A 70 -12.75 35.79 -12.56
N PHE A 71 -11.55 35.45 -13.00
CA PHE A 71 -10.60 34.66 -12.20
C PHE A 71 -10.25 35.36 -10.88
N LEU A 72 -9.88 36.65 -10.92
CA LEU A 72 -9.48 37.39 -9.73
C LEU A 72 -10.64 37.59 -8.74
N GLU A 73 -11.84 37.88 -9.24
CA GLU A 73 -13.04 38.02 -8.41
C GLU A 73 -13.41 36.69 -7.73
N SER A 74 -13.40 35.60 -8.50
CA SER A 74 -13.67 34.25 -7.97
C SER A 74 -12.61 33.82 -6.95
N ALA A 75 -11.34 34.19 -7.19
CA ALA A 75 -10.26 33.91 -6.27
C ALA A 75 -10.45 34.63 -4.93
N GLN A 76 -10.78 35.91 -4.98
CA GLN A 76 -11.06 36.72 -3.80
C GLN A 76 -12.27 36.20 -3.01
N ALA A 77 -13.38 35.88 -3.69
CA ALA A 77 -14.56 35.34 -3.05
C ALA A 77 -14.27 34.00 -2.33
N LYS A 78 -13.45 33.14 -2.94
CA LYS A 78 -13.05 31.86 -2.36
C LYS A 78 -12.20 32.03 -1.09
N LEU A 79 -11.24 32.96 -1.12
CA LEU A 79 -10.40 33.28 0.03
C LEU A 79 -11.20 33.91 1.18
N GLN A 80 -12.16 34.79 0.86
CA GLN A 80 -13.06 35.38 1.85
C GLN A 80 -13.97 34.32 2.50
N ALA A 81 -14.49 33.37 1.73
CA ALA A 81 -15.28 32.27 2.27
C ALA A 81 -14.45 31.37 3.21
N GLN A 82 -13.18 31.11 2.87
CA GLN A 82 -12.27 30.35 3.75
C GLN A 82 -11.98 31.10 5.05
N ALA A 83 -11.73 32.41 4.98
CA ALA A 83 -11.51 33.23 6.17
C ALA A 83 -12.76 33.31 7.07
N GLN A 84 -13.97 33.40 6.48
CA GLN A 84 -15.23 33.39 7.23
C GLN A 84 -15.50 32.05 7.92
N ALA A 85 -15.22 30.93 7.24
CA ALA A 85 -15.36 29.60 7.83
C ALA A 85 -14.41 29.42 9.03
N GLN A 86 -13.15 29.84 8.90
CA GLN A 86 -12.16 29.81 9.99
C GLN A 86 -12.54 30.73 11.16
N ALA A 87 -13.09 31.92 10.87
CA ALA A 87 -13.55 32.83 11.91
C ALA A 87 -14.80 32.30 12.64
N GLN A 88 -15.71 31.63 11.93
CA GLN A 88 -16.87 30.99 12.55
C GLN A 88 -16.45 29.84 13.47
N GLU A 89 -15.52 28.99 13.02
CA GLU A 89 -14.96 27.89 13.79
C GLU A 89 -14.26 28.37 15.07
N ALA A 90 -13.55 29.51 15.02
CA ALA A 90 -12.92 30.11 16.19
C ALA A 90 -13.91 30.71 17.21
N VAL A 91 -15.09 31.14 16.79
CA VAL A 91 -16.12 31.71 17.69
C VAL A 91 -16.89 30.60 18.43
N VAL A 92 -17.11 29.43 17.81
CA VAL A 92 -17.76 28.28 18.48
C VAL A 92 -16.91 27.77 19.65
N VAL A 93 -15.58 27.83 19.51
CA VAL A 93 -14.63 27.43 20.57
C VAL A 93 -14.58 28.45 21.73
N ALA A 94 -15.00 29.70 21.51
CA ALA A 94 -15.00 30.74 22.53
C ALA A 94 -16.30 30.79 23.38
N ASP A 95 -17.42 30.28 22.85
CA ASP A 95 -18.74 30.31 23.51
C ASP A 95 -18.92 29.16 24.54
N GLU A 96 -18.17 28.07 24.42
CA GLU A 96 -18.19 26.94 25.37
C GLU A 96 -17.36 27.20 26.66
N GLY A 97 -16.68 28.36 26.78
CA GLY A 97 -15.76 28.68 27.88
C GLY A 97 -16.31 29.58 28.99
N ALA A 98 -17.60 29.94 28.99
CA ALA A 98 -18.15 30.99 29.85
C ALA A 98 -19.42 30.58 30.64
N ASP A 99 -19.39 29.48 31.41
CA ASP A 99 -20.27 29.37 32.58
C ASP A 99 -19.67 28.51 33.71
N VAL A 100 -19.92 28.95 34.94
CA VAL A 100 -19.69 28.38 36.29
C VAL A 100 -18.43 28.82 37.04
N GLY A 101 -18.68 29.64 38.07
CA GLY A 101 -17.73 30.28 38.97
C GLY A 101 -17.37 29.53 40.26
N SER A 102 -16.15 29.82 40.71
CA SER A 102 -15.68 30.13 42.08
C SER A 102 -16.21 29.33 43.29
N VAL A 103 -15.36 28.42 43.81
CA VAL A 103 -15.02 28.34 45.25
C VAL A 103 -13.52 28.01 45.38
N VAL A 104 -12.86 28.72 46.30
CA VAL A 104 -11.42 28.83 46.55
C VAL A 104 -10.94 27.75 47.55
N GLY A 105 -9.75 27.17 47.32
CA GLY A 105 -9.02 26.32 48.28
C GLY A 105 -7.80 25.57 47.69
N GLU A 106 -6.66 26.26 47.64
CA GLU A 106 -5.23 25.85 47.54
C GLU A 106 -4.89 24.50 48.25
N ASP A 107 -3.93 23.63 47.89
CA ASP A 107 -2.91 23.52 46.84
C ASP A 107 -2.26 22.09 46.87
N GLU A 108 -1.75 21.64 45.72
CA GLU A 108 -0.80 20.55 45.37
C GLU A 108 -1.03 19.04 45.69
N GLY A 109 -1.11 18.23 44.60
CA GLY A 109 -0.90 16.78 44.58
C GLY A 109 -1.63 16.04 43.43
N GLU A 110 -1.08 16.11 42.22
CA GLU A 110 -1.68 15.75 40.92
C GLU A 110 -2.11 14.27 40.74
N ALA A 111 -3.37 14.07 40.31
CA ALA A 111 -3.81 12.96 39.45
C ALA A 111 -5.21 13.23 38.82
N GLU A 112 -5.25 13.10 37.49
CA GLU A 112 -6.32 12.60 36.59
C GLU A 112 -7.79 13.05 36.76
N ALA A 113 -8.30 13.79 35.76
CA ALA A 113 -9.06 13.24 34.62
C ALA A 113 -9.98 14.32 34.01
N ALA A 114 -9.79 14.62 32.72
CA ALA A 114 -10.86 15.12 31.86
C ALA A 114 -10.57 14.77 30.40
N ALA A 115 -11.65 14.36 29.72
CA ALA A 115 -11.71 13.88 28.36
C ALA A 115 -11.24 14.92 27.32
N ALA A 116 -10.61 14.41 26.26
CA ALA A 116 -10.48 15.09 24.99
C ALA A 116 -10.57 14.08 23.84
N ASP A 117 -11.10 14.59 22.75
CA ASP A 117 -11.60 13.99 21.53
C ASP A 117 -10.58 13.15 20.75
N GLY A 118 -11.08 12.18 20.00
CA GLY A 118 -10.31 11.10 19.42
C GLY A 118 -9.62 11.44 18.10
N THR A 119 -8.43 10.88 17.89
CA THR A 119 -8.27 9.61 17.12
C THR A 119 -6.78 9.34 16.91
N ALA A 120 -6.17 8.78 17.95
CA ALA A 120 -4.94 7.98 17.88
C ALA A 120 -5.30 6.54 18.27
N ASP A 121 -4.65 5.58 17.61
CA ASP A 121 -4.60 4.13 17.84
C ASP A 121 -5.54 3.58 18.94
N GLU A 122 -6.56 2.79 18.51
CA GLU A 122 -7.52 2.11 19.39
C GLU A 122 -6.81 1.14 20.36
N VAL A 123 -6.52 1.69 21.54
CA VAL A 123 -6.26 1.00 22.79
C VAL A 123 -7.58 1.02 23.58
N GLU A 124 -8.16 -0.13 23.82
CA GLU A 124 -9.38 -0.31 24.60
C GLU A 124 -9.04 -0.90 25.97
N THR A 125 -9.48 -0.28 27.07
CA THR A 125 -9.32 -0.84 28.42
C THR A 125 -10.41 -1.87 28.69
N LEU A 126 -10.01 -3.09 29.04
CA LEU A 126 -10.86 -4.22 29.41
C LEU A 126 -11.40 -4.06 30.83
N ALA A 127 -12.72 -4.23 30.99
CA ALA A 127 -13.38 -4.20 32.30
C ALA A 127 -12.99 -5.38 33.21
N GLU A 128 -12.54 -6.50 32.63
CA GLU A 128 -12.00 -7.66 33.35
C GLU A 128 -10.68 -8.09 32.70
N PRO A 129 -9.66 -8.43 33.49
CA PRO A 129 -8.34 -8.72 32.95
C PRO A 129 -8.35 -10.02 32.14
N ARG A 130 -7.74 -9.99 30.96
CA ARG A 130 -7.59 -11.15 30.06
C ARG A 130 -6.11 -11.49 29.89
N PRO A 131 -5.76 -12.76 29.63
CA PRO A 131 -4.36 -13.15 29.49
C PRO A 131 -3.70 -12.40 28.32
N CYS A 132 -2.62 -11.69 28.62
CA CYS A 132 -1.77 -10.98 27.68
C CYS A 132 -1.27 -11.95 26.60
N VAL A 133 -1.41 -11.58 25.32
CA VAL A 133 -0.96 -12.42 24.20
C VAL A 133 0.56 -12.59 24.12
N LEU A 134 1.32 -11.75 24.84
CA LEU A 134 2.79 -11.78 24.84
C LEU A 134 3.38 -12.59 26.02
N CYS A 135 2.77 -12.52 27.21
CA CYS A 135 3.33 -13.15 28.43
C CYS A 135 2.34 -14.03 29.22
N GLY A 136 1.06 -14.05 28.87
CA GLY A 136 0.02 -14.82 29.55
C GLY A 136 -0.48 -14.23 30.87
N SER A 137 0.16 -13.17 31.40
CA SER A 137 -0.28 -12.47 32.62
C SER A 137 -1.57 -11.67 32.38
N PRO A 138 -2.37 -11.39 33.43
CA PRO A 138 -3.62 -10.65 33.26
C PRO A 138 -3.35 -9.20 32.80
N ALA A 139 -3.80 -8.86 31.60
CA ALA A 139 -3.75 -7.52 31.01
C ALA A 139 -5.12 -6.86 31.04
N TYR A 140 -5.13 -5.56 31.33
CA TYR A 140 -6.33 -4.73 31.36
C TYR A 140 -6.49 -3.89 30.10
N ASP A 141 -5.55 -3.98 29.16
CA ASP A 141 -5.58 -3.22 27.91
C ASP A 141 -5.66 -4.15 26.71
N GLN A 142 -6.34 -3.69 25.67
CA GLN A 142 -6.54 -4.38 24.41
C GLN A 142 -6.13 -3.47 23.27
N VAL A 143 -5.20 -3.93 22.44
CA VAL A 143 -4.73 -3.16 21.28
C VAL A 143 -5.08 -3.94 20.02
N ALA A 144 -5.83 -3.30 19.12
CA ALA A 144 -6.29 -3.92 17.87
C ALA A 144 -6.97 -5.30 18.07
N GLY A 145 -7.72 -5.46 19.16
CA GLY A 145 -8.43 -6.70 19.45
C GLY A 145 -7.67 -7.71 20.32
N PHE A 146 -6.40 -7.48 20.68
CA PHE A 146 -5.60 -8.42 21.47
C PHE A 146 -5.29 -7.89 22.88
N PRO A 147 -5.63 -8.63 23.96
CA PRO A 147 -5.24 -8.26 25.31
C PRO A 147 -3.72 -8.23 25.44
N GLN A 148 -3.13 -7.10 25.80
CA GLN A 148 -1.69 -6.94 26.03
C GLN A 148 -1.40 -5.71 26.89
N HIS A 149 -0.24 -5.63 27.52
CA HIS A 149 0.18 -4.43 28.23
C HIS A 149 0.58 -3.30 27.26
N LEU A 150 0.44 -2.05 27.69
CA LEU A 150 0.85 -0.87 26.93
C LEU A 150 2.35 -0.60 27.04
N ASP A 151 2.94 -0.91 28.18
CA ASP A 151 4.38 -0.88 28.37
C ASP A 151 4.98 -2.29 28.27
N PRO A 152 5.97 -2.53 27.39
CA PRO A 152 6.74 -3.76 27.36
C PRO A 152 7.40 -4.15 28.70
N ALA A 153 7.68 -3.19 29.59
CA ALA A 153 8.20 -3.46 30.93
C ALA A 153 7.20 -4.18 31.84
N ASP A 154 5.90 -3.98 31.62
CA ASP A 154 4.82 -4.70 32.33
C ASP A 154 4.70 -6.14 31.84
N CYS A 155 5.15 -6.40 30.61
CA CYS A 155 5.45 -7.74 30.09
C CYS A 155 6.76 -8.28 30.70
N GLY A 156 6.90 -8.25 32.03
CA GLY A 156 8.04 -8.88 32.68
C GLY A 156 8.41 -8.35 34.06
N THR A 157 7.64 -8.71 35.09
CA THR A 157 8.21 -9.00 36.41
C THR A 157 7.41 -10.13 37.08
N ALA A 158 7.73 -11.36 36.72
CA ALA A 158 7.55 -12.50 37.59
C ALA A 158 8.91 -13.21 37.70
N GLU A 159 9.55 -13.07 38.86
CA GLU A 159 10.54 -14.03 39.34
C GLU A 159 9.98 -15.45 39.10
N PRO A 160 10.81 -16.43 38.67
CA PRO A 160 10.31 -17.75 38.33
C PRO A 160 9.68 -18.40 39.56
N ALA A 161 8.36 -18.53 39.54
CA ALA A 161 7.64 -19.41 40.45
C ALA A 161 8.18 -20.83 40.24
N GLN A 162 8.79 -21.37 41.29
CA GLN A 162 9.29 -22.73 41.35
C GLN A 162 8.22 -23.70 40.85
N ALA A 163 8.60 -24.53 39.87
CA ALA A 163 7.78 -25.64 39.42
C ALA A 163 7.45 -26.55 40.63
N PRO A 164 6.18 -26.98 40.81
CA PRO A 164 5.85 -27.99 41.79
C PRO A 164 6.55 -29.29 41.40
N ARG A 165 7.41 -29.75 42.31
CA ARG A 165 8.17 -30.99 42.26
C ARG A 165 7.23 -32.19 42.02
N PRO A 166 7.51 -33.09 41.08
CA PRO A 166 6.73 -34.31 40.93
C PRO A 166 6.94 -35.20 42.17
N PRO A 167 5.90 -35.86 42.71
CA PRO A 167 6.08 -36.82 43.80
C PRO A 167 6.79 -38.07 43.25
N GLN A 168 7.97 -38.36 43.80
CA GLN A 168 8.62 -39.67 43.64
C GLN A 168 7.82 -40.73 44.40
N PRO A 169 7.46 -41.87 43.80
CA PRO A 169 6.96 -43.02 44.54
C PRO A 169 8.12 -43.72 45.26
N ALA A 170 7.93 -43.97 46.56
CA ALA A 170 8.79 -44.86 47.33
C ALA A 170 8.60 -46.32 46.88
N LEU A 171 9.72 -47.01 46.71
CA LEU A 171 9.78 -48.46 46.54
C LEU A 171 9.28 -49.15 47.82
N ARG A 172 8.32 -50.06 47.69
CA ARG A 172 8.20 -51.27 48.52
C ARG A 172 7.76 -52.45 47.68
N GLU A 173 8.39 -53.57 48.02
CA GLU A 173 8.39 -54.87 47.38
C GLU A 173 7.11 -55.69 47.61
N GLY A 174 6.88 -56.66 46.71
CA GLY A 174 6.20 -57.93 46.98
C GLY A 174 4.67 -57.93 46.90
N ASP A 175 4.09 -58.45 45.82
CA ASP A 175 3.72 -59.88 45.76
C ASP A 175 2.95 -60.23 44.46
N SER A 176 3.03 -61.51 44.15
CA SER A 176 2.66 -62.29 42.97
C SER A 176 1.26 -62.11 42.32
N GLU A 177 1.25 -62.56 41.06
CA GLU A 177 0.25 -63.45 40.41
C GLU A 177 -0.59 -62.88 39.23
N SER A 178 -0.35 -63.46 38.04
CA SER A 178 -1.24 -63.50 36.86
C SER A 178 -2.47 -64.38 37.15
N PRO A 179 -3.61 -64.36 36.41
CA PRO A 179 -3.66 -64.41 34.93
C PRO A 179 -4.85 -63.72 34.20
N ARG A 180 -4.75 -63.73 32.85
CA ARG A 180 -5.75 -63.47 31.79
C ARG A 180 -6.91 -64.53 31.76
N PRO A 181 -7.87 -64.56 30.78
CA PRO A 181 -8.70 -63.54 30.10
C PRO A 181 -10.20 -63.96 29.84
N ARG A 182 -10.92 -63.12 29.04
CA ARG A 182 -12.18 -63.32 28.26
C ARG A 182 -13.50 -63.03 29.01
N THR A 183 -14.40 -62.21 28.46
CA THR A 183 -15.36 -62.65 27.41
C THR A 183 -15.90 -61.47 26.57
N GLN A 184 -16.25 -61.80 25.32
CA GLN A 184 -16.86 -61.02 24.23
C GLN A 184 -18.25 -60.44 24.60
N VAL A 185 -18.85 -59.48 23.87
CA VAL A 185 -19.69 -59.70 22.66
C VAL A 185 -19.82 -58.41 21.81
N LYS A 186 -19.78 -58.57 20.47
CA LYS A 186 -20.28 -57.68 19.38
C LYS A 186 -21.45 -58.45 18.69
N PRO A 187 -22.46 -57.84 18.01
CA PRO A 187 -22.35 -57.40 16.58
C PRO A 187 -23.11 -56.07 16.27
N GLU A 188 -22.67 -55.20 15.35
CA GLU A 188 -23.10 -55.00 13.92
C GLU A 188 -24.61 -54.87 13.70
N GLY A 189 -25.19 -53.93 12.94
CA GLY A 189 -24.76 -52.84 12.04
C GLY A 189 -26.03 -52.26 11.36
N SER A 190 -25.97 -51.09 10.69
CA SER A 190 -26.83 -50.65 9.54
C SER A 190 -26.79 -49.13 9.27
N GLY A 191 -26.30 -48.74 8.08
CA GLY A 191 -26.91 -47.76 7.16
C GLY A 191 -26.80 -46.24 7.41
N PRO A 192 -26.40 -45.44 6.41
CA PRO A 192 -26.45 -43.98 6.47
C PRO A 192 -27.88 -43.48 6.21
N ARG A 193 -28.41 -42.63 7.09
CA ARG A 193 -29.77 -42.08 6.99
C ARG A 193 -29.73 -40.72 6.31
N THR A 194 -30.16 -40.71 5.06
CA THR A 194 -30.53 -39.53 4.26
C THR A 194 -31.54 -38.68 5.03
N GLN A 195 -31.20 -37.42 5.32
CA GLN A 195 -32.19 -36.41 5.70
C GLN A 195 -32.51 -35.56 4.47
N VAL A 196 -33.72 -35.75 3.96
CA VAL A 196 -34.40 -34.86 3.03
C VAL A 196 -35.13 -33.79 3.83
N LYS A 197 -34.97 -32.52 3.45
CA LYS A 197 -35.96 -31.41 3.52
C LYS A 197 -35.31 -30.08 3.08
N PRO A 198 -36.07 -29.10 2.56
CA PRO A 198 -37.14 -29.18 1.55
C PRO A 198 -36.83 -28.30 0.32
N ASP A 199 -37.50 -28.58 -0.80
CA ASP A 199 -37.62 -27.62 -1.90
C ASP A 199 -38.31 -26.34 -1.39
N GLY A 200 -37.57 -25.24 -1.46
CA GLY A 200 -38.00 -23.91 -1.07
C GLY A 200 -37.24 -22.89 -1.91
N SER A 201 -37.71 -22.70 -3.15
CA SER A 201 -37.32 -21.61 -4.05
C SER A 201 -37.33 -20.27 -3.33
N GLY A 202 -36.16 -19.65 -3.20
CA GLY A 202 -36.02 -18.33 -2.61
C GLY A 202 -34.57 -18.03 -2.26
N LEU A 203 -33.69 -17.97 -3.26
CA LEU A 203 -32.34 -17.40 -3.12
C LEU A 203 -32.49 -15.94 -2.67
N ARG A 204 -32.53 -15.70 -1.36
CA ARG A 204 -32.27 -14.36 -0.82
C ARG A 204 -30.78 -14.12 -1.03
N LYS A 205 -30.43 -13.44 -2.14
CA LYS A 205 -29.09 -12.89 -2.37
C LYS A 205 -28.68 -12.16 -1.10
N GLN A 206 -27.68 -12.68 -0.40
CA GLN A 206 -27.08 -11.98 0.73
C GLN A 206 -26.46 -10.71 0.16
N VAL A 207 -26.94 -9.54 0.62
CA VAL A 207 -26.41 -8.25 0.16
C VAL A 207 -25.10 -8.03 0.92
N ARG A 208 -23.98 -8.13 0.20
CA ARG A 208 -22.67 -7.73 0.73
C ARG A 208 -22.75 -6.24 1.06
N ILE A 209 -22.30 -5.88 2.24
CA ILE A 209 -22.34 -4.53 2.75
C ILE A 209 -20.89 -4.01 2.83
N VAL A 210 -20.69 -2.74 2.49
CA VAL A 210 -19.41 -2.05 2.63
C VAL A 210 -19.58 -0.79 3.50
N PRO A 211 -18.67 -0.55 4.45
CA PRO A 211 -18.66 0.69 5.21
C PRO A 211 -18.19 1.86 4.34
N VAL A 212 -18.96 2.95 4.35
CA VAL A 212 -18.66 4.22 3.66
C VAL A 212 -18.73 5.35 4.70
N GLY A 213 -17.59 5.68 5.31
CA GLY A 213 -17.53 6.63 6.42
C GLY A 213 -18.29 6.12 7.65
N ARG A 214 -19.19 6.94 8.22
CA ARG A 214 -20.11 6.54 9.31
C ARG A 214 -21.36 5.78 8.83
N ARG A 215 -21.47 5.48 7.54
CA ARG A 215 -22.65 4.82 6.94
C ARG A 215 -22.29 3.45 6.40
N ILE A 216 -23.34 2.64 6.24
CA ILE A 216 -23.33 1.30 5.70
C ILE A 216 -24.02 1.39 4.33
N GLN A 217 -23.34 0.95 3.27
CA GLN A 217 -23.91 0.93 1.93
C GLN A 217 -23.91 -0.51 1.39
N ALA A 218 -24.92 -0.85 0.59
CA ALA A 218 -24.90 -2.12 -0.12
C ALA A 218 -23.78 -2.09 -1.16
N ALA A 219 -23.02 -3.18 -1.29
CA ALA A 219 -21.98 -3.31 -2.31
C ALA A 219 -22.55 -3.18 -3.74
N SER A 220 -23.85 -3.43 -3.90
CA SER A 220 -24.60 -3.19 -5.16
C SER A 220 -24.73 -1.71 -5.55
N ASP A 221 -24.46 -0.78 -4.64
CA ASP A 221 -24.59 0.66 -4.91
C ASP A 221 -23.25 1.30 -5.32
N THR A 222 -22.16 0.52 -5.28
CA THR A 222 -20.87 0.95 -5.86
C THR A 222 -20.87 0.56 -7.34
N PRO A 223 -20.63 1.48 -8.28
CA PRO A 223 -20.60 1.15 -9.70
C PRO A 223 -19.57 0.05 -10.00
N ASP A 224 -19.98 -1.01 -10.69
CA ASP A 224 -19.06 -2.05 -11.16
C ASP A 224 -18.40 -1.60 -12.47
N LEU A 225 -17.51 -0.61 -12.35
CA LEU A 225 -16.85 0.01 -13.50
C LEU A 225 -16.08 -1.00 -14.36
N ILE A 226 -15.57 -2.07 -13.76
CA ILE A 226 -14.82 -3.11 -14.46
C ILE A 226 -15.79 -4.00 -15.26
N GLY A 227 -16.82 -4.55 -14.60
CA GLY A 227 -17.83 -5.37 -15.26
C GLY A 227 -18.60 -4.62 -16.35
N GLU A 228 -18.98 -3.37 -16.09
CA GLU A 228 -19.64 -2.50 -17.07
C GLU A 228 -18.77 -2.25 -18.30
N ALA A 229 -17.48 -1.99 -18.11
CA ALA A 229 -16.55 -1.81 -19.23
C ALA A 229 -16.40 -3.09 -20.07
N VAL A 230 -16.32 -4.26 -19.41
CA VAL A 230 -16.22 -5.56 -20.09
C VAL A 230 -17.47 -5.86 -20.90
N VAL A 231 -18.65 -5.69 -20.31
CA VAL A 231 -19.94 -5.88 -21.01
C VAL A 231 -20.06 -4.94 -22.20
N ALA A 232 -19.69 -3.67 -22.04
CA ALA A 232 -19.74 -2.68 -23.11
C ALA A 232 -18.77 -3.03 -24.26
N ALA A 233 -17.54 -3.47 -23.94
CA ALA A 233 -16.56 -3.86 -24.94
C ALA A 233 -16.99 -5.12 -25.72
N LEU A 234 -17.49 -6.14 -25.03
CA LEU A 234 -18.02 -7.35 -25.67
C LEU A 234 -19.22 -7.01 -26.58
N ALA A 235 -20.13 -6.16 -26.13
CA ALA A 235 -21.26 -5.72 -26.96
C ALA A 235 -20.79 -4.95 -28.21
N GLN A 236 -19.81 -4.05 -28.06
CA GLN A 236 -19.25 -3.26 -29.16
C GLN A 236 -18.57 -4.13 -30.23
N HIS A 237 -17.92 -5.22 -29.81
CA HIS A 237 -17.23 -6.16 -30.69
C HIS A 237 -18.05 -7.43 -30.98
N ALA A 238 -19.39 -7.36 -30.85
CA ALA A 238 -20.31 -8.45 -31.16
C ALA A 238 -19.99 -9.80 -30.50
N GLY A 239 -19.38 -9.77 -29.30
CA GLY A 239 -18.96 -10.93 -28.54
C GLY A 239 -17.57 -11.47 -28.91
N ASP A 240 -16.83 -10.82 -29.81
CA ASP A 240 -15.44 -11.18 -30.11
C ASP A 240 -14.54 -10.89 -28.89
N VAL A 241 -14.12 -11.97 -28.23
CA VAL A 241 -13.31 -11.94 -27.01
C VAL A 241 -11.93 -11.32 -27.25
N GLU A 242 -11.30 -11.63 -28.38
CA GLU A 242 -9.94 -11.15 -28.69
C GLU A 242 -9.95 -9.65 -28.97
N GLU A 243 -10.88 -9.19 -29.81
CA GLU A 243 -11.01 -7.76 -30.12
C GLU A 243 -11.45 -6.95 -28.91
N ALA A 244 -12.43 -7.43 -28.13
CA ALA A 244 -12.87 -6.78 -26.91
C ALA A 244 -11.73 -6.65 -25.89
N THR A 245 -10.95 -7.72 -25.70
CA THR A 245 -9.78 -7.71 -24.81
C THR A 245 -8.74 -6.70 -25.30
N ALA A 246 -8.42 -6.70 -26.59
CA ALA A 246 -7.46 -5.75 -27.16
C ALA A 246 -7.93 -4.28 -27.01
N ALA A 247 -9.23 -4.00 -27.13
CA ALA A 247 -9.80 -2.68 -26.92
C ALA A 247 -9.72 -2.25 -25.44
N LEU A 248 -10.08 -3.14 -24.51
CA LEU A 248 -9.98 -2.90 -23.07
C LEU A 248 -8.55 -2.68 -22.61
N VAL A 249 -7.61 -3.50 -23.07
CA VAL A 249 -6.18 -3.35 -22.76
C VAL A 249 -5.64 -2.00 -23.22
N LYS A 250 -6.13 -1.44 -24.34
CA LYS A 250 -5.74 -0.08 -24.79
C LYS A 250 -6.28 1.02 -23.86
N ARG A 251 -7.46 0.84 -23.28
CA ARG A 251 -8.10 1.78 -22.33
C ARG A 251 -7.75 1.55 -20.86
N ALA A 252 -7.00 0.50 -20.55
CA ALA A 252 -6.69 0.13 -19.17
C ALA A 252 -6.07 1.25 -18.30
N ILE A 253 -5.34 2.22 -18.88
CA ILE A 253 -4.79 3.36 -18.13
C ILE A 253 -5.90 4.35 -17.74
N PRO A 254 -6.64 4.97 -18.67
CA PRO A 254 -7.72 5.89 -18.30
C PRO A 254 -8.80 5.22 -17.45
N ASP A 255 -9.14 3.95 -17.71
CA ASP A 255 -10.12 3.24 -16.90
C ASP A 255 -9.58 2.95 -15.48
N ALA A 256 -8.27 2.70 -15.31
CA ALA A 256 -7.66 2.58 -13.98
C ALA A 256 -7.64 3.90 -13.22
N MET A 257 -7.42 5.04 -13.91
CA MET A 257 -7.50 6.36 -13.29
C MET A 257 -8.93 6.70 -12.87
N ALA A 258 -9.93 6.42 -13.73
CA ALA A 258 -11.34 6.60 -13.39
C ALA A 258 -11.74 5.73 -12.18
N LEU A 259 -11.27 4.47 -12.13
CA LEU A 259 -11.50 3.60 -10.97
C LEU A 259 -10.81 4.12 -9.70
N LEU A 260 -9.58 4.64 -9.82
CA LEU A 260 -8.88 5.26 -8.70
C LEU A 260 -9.68 6.45 -8.15
N ASP A 261 -10.17 7.34 -9.01
CA ASP A 261 -10.97 8.50 -8.60
C ASP A 261 -12.28 8.08 -7.92
N GLU A 262 -12.98 7.08 -8.48
CA GLU A 262 -14.21 6.56 -7.88
C GLU A 262 -13.95 5.97 -6.49
N THR A 263 -12.95 5.10 -6.37
CA THR A 263 -12.63 4.41 -5.10
C THR A 263 -12.13 5.37 -4.02
N ARG A 264 -11.69 6.57 -4.40
CA ARG A 264 -11.23 7.62 -3.49
C ARG A 264 -12.32 8.57 -3.02
N LYS A 265 -13.52 8.56 -3.62
CA LYS A 265 -14.62 9.40 -3.13
C LYS A 265 -14.89 9.12 -1.64
N GLY A 266 -14.92 10.19 -0.84
CA GLY A 266 -15.04 10.10 0.62
C GLY A 266 -13.79 9.58 1.35
N GLY A 267 -12.64 9.50 0.68
CA GLY A 267 -11.35 9.23 1.30
C GLY A 267 -10.86 10.42 2.15
N ARG A 268 -10.06 10.12 3.18
CA ARG A 268 -9.52 11.13 4.10
C ARG A 268 -8.47 12.04 3.45
N TYR A 269 -7.70 11.50 2.50
CA TYR A 269 -6.56 12.17 1.90
C TYR A 269 -6.78 12.40 0.40
N ASP A 270 -6.40 13.59 -0.06
CA ASP A 270 -6.30 13.86 -1.48
C ASP A 270 -4.94 13.43 -2.04
N ILE A 271 -4.87 13.11 -3.34
CA ILE A 271 -3.63 12.76 -4.03
C ILE A 271 -3.09 14.05 -4.61
N VAL A 272 -1.92 14.47 -4.13
CA VAL A 272 -1.13 15.45 -4.84
C VAL A 272 -0.57 14.76 -6.08
N ALA A 273 -1.23 14.98 -7.22
CA ALA A 273 -0.92 14.28 -8.46
C ALA A 273 0.40 14.74 -9.10
N HIS A 274 0.78 16.00 -8.90
CA HIS A 274 1.99 16.62 -9.48
C HIS A 274 2.75 17.40 -8.40
N PRO A 275 3.33 16.73 -7.39
CA PRO A 275 4.12 17.40 -6.37
C PRO A 275 5.44 17.90 -6.97
N TRP A 276 6.10 18.80 -6.26
CA TRP A 276 7.50 19.08 -6.57
C TRP A 276 8.34 17.81 -6.39
N ILE A 277 9.14 17.48 -7.41
CA ILE A 277 9.98 16.28 -7.41
C ILE A 277 11.46 16.67 -7.18
N PRO A 278 12.10 16.13 -6.13
CA PRO A 278 13.54 16.23 -5.89
C PRO A 278 14.37 15.81 -7.10
N GLU A 279 15.55 16.42 -7.28
CA GLU A 279 16.44 16.11 -8.41
C GLU A 279 16.85 14.62 -8.47
N ILE A 280 17.00 13.98 -7.31
CA ILE A 280 17.35 12.56 -7.20
C ILE A 280 16.30 11.61 -7.82
N LEU A 281 15.05 12.06 -7.94
CA LEU A 281 13.94 11.30 -8.55
C LEU A 281 13.76 11.64 -10.04
N ARG A 282 14.53 12.58 -10.58
CA ARG A 282 14.49 12.93 -12.00
C ARG A 282 15.54 12.15 -12.76
N LYS A 283 15.18 11.66 -13.94
CA LYS A 283 16.17 11.08 -14.83
C LYS A 283 17.16 12.14 -15.31
N GLN A 284 18.45 11.86 -15.14
CA GLN A 284 19.53 12.73 -15.60
C GLN A 284 19.61 12.76 -17.13
N THR A 285 19.27 11.65 -17.78
CA THR A 285 19.13 11.57 -19.24
C THR A 285 17.98 10.65 -19.61
N ALA A 286 17.41 10.80 -20.80
CA ALA A 286 16.27 9.99 -21.27
C ALA A 286 16.54 8.47 -21.30
N ARG A 287 17.82 8.06 -21.36
CA ARG A 287 18.26 6.66 -21.32
C ARG A 287 19.15 6.33 -20.12
N GLY A 288 19.29 7.26 -19.18
CA GLY A 288 20.14 7.11 -18.01
C GLY A 288 19.51 6.19 -16.97
N ALA A 289 20.35 5.60 -16.13
CA ALA A 289 19.87 4.88 -14.96
C ALA A 289 19.23 5.85 -13.96
N ASP A 290 18.20 5.37 -13.26
CA ASP A 290 17.65 6.08 -12.12
C ASP A 290 18.68 6.10 -10.97
N ARG A 291 18.68 7.18 -10.18
CA ARG A 291 19.53 7.23 -8.98
C ARG A 291 18.95 6.41 -7.82
N ILE A 292 17.66 6.10 -7.89
CA ILE A 292 16.96 5.27 -6.91
C ILE A 292 17.23 3.81 -7.21
N TRP A 293 17.79 3.11 -6.23
CA TRP A 293 18.01 1.69 -6.26
C TRP A 293 16.76 0.95 -5.78
N GLU A 294 16.09 0.24 -6.69
CA GLU A 294 14.86 -0.52 -6.38
C GLU A 294 15.14 -1.92 -5.78
N ALA A 295 16.41 -2.34 -5.66
CA ALA A 295 16.79 -3.65 -5.13
C ALA A 295 16.20 -4.85 -5.89
N ARG A 296 16.30 -4.84 -7.23
CA ARG A 296 15.72 -5.88 -8.09
C ARG A 296 16.40 -7.25 -7.86
N PRO A 297 15.68 -8.32 -7.49
CA PRO A 297 16.23 -9.65 -7.32
C PRO A 297 16.73 -10.23 -8.64
N LYS A 298 17.98 -10.69 -8.64
CA LYS A 298 18.59 -11.45 -9.75
C LYS A 298 19.60 -12.46 -9.20
N TRP A 299 19.15 -13.26 -8.24
CA TRP A 299 20.03 -14.14 -7.50
C TRP A 299 19.83 -15.59 -7.90
N THR A 300 20.94 -16.32 -8.01
CA THR A 300 20.97 -17.79 -8.14
C THR A 300 21.95 -18.28 -7.10
N ARG A 301 21.53 -19.29 -6.33
CA ARG A 301 22.36 -19.95 -5.32
C ARG A 301 23.68 -20.39 -5.95
N PRO A 302 24.84 -20.03 -5.38
CA PRO A 302 26.15 -20.39 -5.94
C PRO A 302 26.40 -21.90 -5.93
N GLU A 303 26.04 -22.57 -4.84
CA GLU A 303 26.33 -24.00 -4.62
C GLU A 303 25.10 -24.74 -4.13
N LEU A 304 24.84 -25.91 -4.71
CA LEU A 304 23.79 -26.83 -4.26
C LEU A 304 24.41 -27.98 -3.45
N PRO A 305 23.65 -28.59 -2.53
CA PRO A 305 24.05 -29.85 -1.92
C PRO A 305 24.37 -30.91 -2.99
N SER A 306 25.28 -31.83 -2.70
CA SER A 306 25.61 -32.91 -3.63
C SER A 306 24.39 -33.77 -3.98
N GLY A 307 24.42 -34.34 -5.19
CA GLY A 307 23.35 -35.19 -5.72
C GLY A 307 22.43 -34.46 -6.70
N ARG A 308 21.50 -35.22 -7.27
CA ARG A 308 20.53 -34.74 -8.23
C ARG A 308 19.28 -34.22 -7.52
N HIS A 309 18.90 -32.99 -7.82
CA HIS A 309 17.76 -32.30 -7.21
C HIS A 309 16.71 -31.97 -8.24
N GLU A 310 15.44 -32.09 -7.86
CA GLU A 310 14.32 -31.55 -8.61
C GLU A 310 14.00 -30.14 -8.09
N VAL A 311 14.07 -29.15 -8.98
CA VAL A 311 13.78 -27.75 -8.69
C VAL A 311 12.39 -27.42 -9.23
N THR A 312 11.53 -26.85 -8.37
CA THR A 312 10.24 -26.30 -8.80
C THR A 312 10.36 -24.78 -8.93
N ALA A 313 10.04 -24.25 -10.12
CA ALA A 313 9.89 -22.82 -10.33
C ALA A 313 8.44 -22.40 -10.01
N LEU A 314 8.29 -21.48 -9.06
CA LEU A 314 7.01 -20.93 -8.60
C LEU A 314 6.82 -19.52 -9.15
N ASP A 315 5.59 -19.24 -9.58
CA ASP A 315 5.12 -17.92 -10.03
C ASP A 315 4.21 -17.31 -8.96
N ILE A 316 4.59 -16.14 -8.45
CA ILE A 316 3.81 -15.39 -7.44
C ILE A 316 2.72 -14.59 -8.13
N ASN A 317 1.47 -14.95 -7.87
CA ASN A 317 0.33 -14.31 -8.51
C ASN A 317 0.18 -12.83 -8.11
N GLY A 318 0.03 -11.96 -9.10
CA GLY A 318 -0.37 -10.57 -8.88
C GLY A 318 0.63 -9.78 -8.03
N ALA A 319 1.93 -9.91 -8.27
CA ALA A 319 2.98 -9.25 -7.49
C ALA A 319 2.77 -7.72 -7.38
N TYR A 320 2.53 -7.04 -8.51
CA TYR A 320 2.23 -5.60 -8.49
C TYR A 320 0.90 -5.25 -7.82
N LEU A 321 -0.14 -6.08 -8.00
CA LEU A 321 -1.42 -5.88 -7.33
C LEU A 321 -1.26 -5.98 -5.81
N SER A 322 -0.47 -6.94 -5.32
CA SER A 322 -0.13 -7.05 -3.90
C SER A 322 0.68 -5.85 -3.40
N ALA A 323 1.62 -5.39 -4.22
CA ALA A 323 2.52 -4.29 -3.89
C ALA A 323 1.85 -2.90 -3.82
N LEU A 324 0.62 -2.76 -4.35
CA LEU A 324 -0.19 -1.55 -4.13
C LEU A 324 -0.49 -1.32 -2.64
N LYS A 325 -0.41 -2.37 -1.81
CA LYS A 325 -0.40 -2.24 -0.35
C LYS A 325 1.01 -1.92 0.13
N THR A 326 1.37 -0.64 0.03
CA THR A 326 2.64 -0.08 0.50
C THR A 326 2.41 1.30 1.11
N HIS A 327 3.29 1.74 2.01
CA HIS A 327 3.24 3.10 2.54
C HIS A 327 3.57 4.08 1.43
N LEU A 328 2.61 4.93 1.04
CA LEU A 328 2.81 5.94 0.01
C LEU A 328 2.83 7.35 0.61
N PRO A 329 3.78 8.21 0.19
CA PRO A 329 3.79 9.62 0.59
C PRO A 329 2.54 10.33 0.07
N ILE A 330 1.82 11.00 0.96
CA ILE A 330 0.55 11.68 0.64
C ILE A 330 0.85 12.99 -0.13
N GLY A 331 1.77 13.79 0.39
CA GLY A 331 2.10 15.12 -0.13
C GLY A 331 3.46 15.20 -0.79
N GLN A 332 3.98 16.43 -0.84
CA GLN A 332 5.34 16.73 -1.30
C GLN A 332 6.38 16.11 -0.35
N LEU A 333 7.47 15.60 -0.94
CA LEU A 333 8.61 15.09 -0.18
C LEU A 333 9.44 16.25 0.38
N GLU A 334 9.75 16.17 1.65
CA GLU A 334 10.61 17.11 2.37
C GLU A 334 11.96 16.47 2.63
N HIS A 335 13.02 17.25 2.46
CA HIS A 335 14.37 16.83 2.76
C HIS A 335 14.63 16.87 4.27
N SER A 336 15.26 15.84 4.80
CA SER A 336 15.75 15.76 6.17
C SER A 336 17.12 15.09 6.20
N THR A 337 18.01 15.58 7.04
CA THR A 337 19.30 14.95 7.37
C THR A 337 19.26 14.28 8.75
N ASP A 338 18.06 14.08 9.30
CA ASP A 338 17.86 13.28 10.51
C ASP A 338 18.19 11.81 10.19
N PRO A 339 19.12 11.17 10.92
CA PRO A 339 19.50 9.78 10.69
C PRO A 339 18.47 8.78 11.24
N THR A 340 17.38 9.23 11.84
CA THR A 340 16.35 8.34 12.40
C THR A 340 15.26 7.98 11.37
N HIS A 341 14.73 6.76 11.47
CA HIS A 341 13.60 6.31 10.66
C HIS A 341 12.27 6.67 11.32
N ASP A 342 11.46 7.50 10.67
CA ASP A 342 10.09 7.79 11.09
C ASP A 342 9.10 6.86 10.36
N ARG A 343 8.48 5.95 11.12
CA ARG A 343 7.52 4.96 10.61
C ARG A 343 6.24 5.59 10.04
N ARG A 344 5.92 6.85 10.37
CA ARG A 344 4.75 7.59 9.86
C ARG A 344 5.02 8.29 8.53
N ARG A 345 6.27 8.29 8.07
CA ARG A 345 6.70 8.89 6.82
C ARG A 345 7.14 7.82 5.82
N ALA A 346 7.11 8.17 4.54
CA ALA A 346 7.61 7.33 3.46
C ALA A 346 8.24 8.19 2.37
N GLY A 347 9.17 7.61 1.65
CA GLY A 347 9.83 8.22 0.51
C GLY A 347 11.10 7.46 0.14
N VAL A 348 12.20 8.20 -0.01
CA VAL A 348 13.51 7.65 -0.39
C VAL A 348 14.59 8.11 0.58
N HIS A 349 15.59 7.26 0.80
CA HIS A 349 16.60 7.40 1.84
C HIS A 349 17.98 7.11 1.28
N LEU A 350 18.95 7.98 1.54
CA LEU A 350 20.35 7.68 1.32
C LEU A 350 20.86 6.89 2.52
N ILE A 351 21.31 5.66 2.27
CA ILE A 351 21.80 4.78 3.35
C ILE A 351 23.20 4.25 3.05
N THR A 352 23.99 3.99 4.09
CA THR A 352 25.04 2.96 4.01
C THR A 352 24.38 1.62 4.33
N PRO A 353 24.31 0.69 3.36
CA PRO A 353 23.75 -0.62 3.62
C PRO A 353 24.68 -1.46 4.51
N PRO A 354 24.12 -2.38 5.33
CA PRO A 354 24.93 -3.32 6.10
C PRO A 354 25.62 -4.33 5.18
N ALA A 355 26.64 -5.02 5.72
CA ALA A 355 27.19 -6.21 5.07
C ALA A 355 26.13 -7.31 4.94
N TRP A 356 26.26 -8.16 3.93
CA TRP A 356 25.35 -9.27 3.68
C TRP A 356 26.16 -10.56 3.52
N ASP A 357 26.20 -11.36 4.57
CA ASP A 357 27.04 -12.58 4.66
C ASP A 357 26.24 -13.88 4.41
N HIS A 358 25.05 -13.76 3.81
CA HIS A 358 24.14 -14.88 3.57
C HIS A 358 23.93 -15.19 2.07
N ASP A 359 24.76 -14.61 1.19
CA ASP A 359 24.64 -14.75 -0.28
C ASP A 359 24.76 -16.20 -0.78
N ALA A 360 25.40 -17.07 0.00
CA ALA A 360 25.47 -18.51 -0.26
C ALA A 360 24.10 -19.22 -0.17
N VAL A 361 23.15 -18.69 0.60
CA VAL A 361 21.88 -19.37 0.90
C VAL A 361 20.63 -18.54 0.62
N LEU A 362 20.75 -17.22 0.65
CA LEU A 362 19.66 -16.26 0.48
C LEU A 362 20.08 -15.10 -0.44
N PRO A 363 19.14 -14.57 -1.24
CA PRO A 363 19.40 -13.36 -2.00
C PRO A 363 19.66 -12.17 -1.08
N SER A 364 20.55 -11.26 -1.49
CA SER A 364 20.68 -9.97 -0.80
C SER A 364 19.35 -9.20 -0.88
N PRO A 365 18.89 -8.57 0.22
CA PRO A 365 17.71 -7.69 0.21
C PRO A 365 17.90 -6.45 -0.68
N LEU A 366 19.13 -6.18 -1.13
CA LEU A 366 19.48 -5.13 -2.08
C LEU A 366 19.55 -5.62 -3.53
N GLY A 367 19.25 -6.89 -3.81
CA GLY A 367 19.44 -7.47 -5.14
C GLY A 367 20.92 -7.57 -5.52
N ASN A 368 21.21 -7.71 -6.82
CA ASN A 368 22.59 -7.80 -7.30
C ASN A 368 23.20 -6.41 -7.43
N ARG A 369 23.99 -6.03 -6.42
CA ARG A 369 24.74 -4.79 -6.39
C ARG A 369 26.24 -5.10 -6.39
N ASP A 370 26.96 -4.48 -7.32
CA ASP A 370 28.42 -4.68 -7.45
C ASP A 370 29.22 -3.56 -6.75
N GLU A 371 28.73 -2.32 -6.80
CA GLU A 371 29.43 -1.17 -6.23
C GLU A 371 29.19 -1.09 -4.71
N PRO A 372 30.21 -0.88 -3.86
CA PRO A 372 30.02 -0.63 -2.44
C PRO A 372 29.65 0.83 -2.14
N GLY A 373 29.33 1.13 -0.87
CA GLY A 373 29.12 2.50 -0.38
C GLY A 373 27.65 2.95 -0.33
N PRO A 374 27.39 4.25 -0.07
CA PRO A 374 26.04 4.78 0.09
C PRO A 374 25.21 4.73 -1.18
N LEU A 375 23.89 4.52 -1.04
CA LEU A 375 22.94 4.51 -2.15
C LEU A 375 21.55 5.00 -1.73
N TRP A 376 20.81 5.55 -2.69
CA TRP A 376 19.42 5.93 -2.48
C TRP A 376 18.52 4.70 -2.62
N VAL A 377 17.84 4.33 -1.55
CA VAL A 377 16.84 3.25 -1.52
C VAL A 377 15.44 3.80 -1.27
N THR A 378 14.43 3.01 -1.58
CA THR A 378 13.03 3.34 -1.28
C THR A 378 12.62 2.87 0.12
N GLU A 379 11.55 3.46 0.66
CA GLU A 379 10.95 3.09 1.94
C GLU A 379 10.73 1.57 2.12
N PRO A 380 10.18 0.79 1.15
CA PRO A 380 10.04 -0.66 1.30
C PRO A 380 11.36 -1.41 1.50
N THR A 381 12.42 -0.99 0.82
CA THR A 381 13.76 -1.58 0.95
C THR A 381 14.35 -1.25 2.31
N LEU A 382 14.23 0.00 2.77
CA LEU A 382 14.69 0.40 4.10
C LEU A 382 13.95 -0.37 5.20
N ARG A 383 12.61 -0.46 5.11
CA ARG A 383 11.79 -1.24 6.05
C ARG A 383 12.15 -2.72 6.04
N LEU A 384 12.49 -3.28 4.88
CA LEU A 384 12.98 -4.65 4.80
C LEU A 384 14.28 -4.78 5.57
N LEU A 385 15.29 -3.96 5.27
CA LEU A 385 16.59 -4.02 5.97
C LEU A 385 16.45 -3.87 7.49
N LEU A 386 15.66 -2.89 7.97
CA LEU A 386 15.39 -2.68 9.39
C LEU A 386 14.68 -3.88 10.04
N ARG A 387 13.81 -4.59 9.29
CA ARG A 387 13.20 -5.83 9.76
C ARG A 387 14.23 -6.94 9.88
N LEU A 388 15.09 -7.11 8.88
CA LEU A 388 16.11 -8.16 8.86
C LEU A 388 17.20 -7.95 9.91
N SER A 389 17.45 -6.69 10.29
CA SER A 389 18.35 -6.35 11.39
C SER A 389 17.71 -6.44 12.78
N SER A 390 16.39 -6.66 12.85
CA SER A 390 15.72 -6.79 14.15
C SER A 390 16.14 -8.10 14.84
N PRO A 391 16.07 -8.18 16.19
CA PRO A 391 16.46 -9.39 16.93
C PRO A 391 15.72 -10.67 16.51
N ALA A 392 14.52 -10.54 15.93
CA ALA A 392 13.73 -11.68 15.47
C ALA A 392 14.33 -12.37 14.22
N TYR A 393 15.10 -11.63 13.41
CA TYR A 393 15.72 -12.15 12.18
C TYR A 393 17.25 -12.21 12.30
N ALA A 394 17.86 -11.15 12.84
CA ALA A 394 19.30 -11.03 13.08
C ALA A 394 20.18 -11.43 11.88
N LEU A 395 19.77 -11.05 10.66
CA LEU A 395 20.45 -11.42 9.40
C LEU A 395 21.47 -10.38 8.93
N CYS A 396 21.42 -9.16 9.47
CA CYS A 396 22.37 -8.11 9.13
C CYS A 396 22.37 -7.03 10.22
N ASP A 397 23.37 -6.16 10.20
CA ASP A 397 23.35 -4.95 11.01
C ASP A 397 22.26 -3.97 10.53
N PRO A 398 21.80 -3.02 11.37
CA PRO A 398 20.92 -1.95 10.92
C PRO A 398 21.61 -1.08 9.86
N PRO A 399 20.90 -0.66 8.79
CA PRO A 399 21.44 0.31 7.84
C PRO A 399 21.63 1.67 8.49
N GLU A 400 22.69 2.38 8.11
CA GLU A 400 22.93 3.76 8.52
C GLU A 400 22.19 4.71 7.57
N ILE A 401 21.31 5.57 8.09
CA ILE A 401 20.56 6.56 7.30
C ILE A 401 21.30 7.90 7.37
N HIS A 402 21.58 8.48 6.20
CA HIS A 402 22.29 9.77 6.09
C HIS A 402 21.33 10.94 5.86
N GLU A 403 20.39 10.75 4.95
CA GLU A 403 19.41 11.76 4.59
C GLU A 403 18.21 11.11 3.90
N SER A 404 17.08 11.81 3.89
CA SER A 404 15.82 11.30 3.38
C SER A 404 15.00 12.38 2.69
N PHE A 405 14.25 12.00 1.66
CA PHE A 405 13.16 12.80 1.09
C PHE A 405 11.85 12.07 1.38
N THR A 406 11.07 12.55 2.34
CA THR A 406 9.85 11.85 2.79
C THR A 406 8.67 12.80 3.01
N SER A 407 7.46 12.27 2.98
CA SER A 407 6.23 12.96 3.39
C SER A 407 5.46 12.07 4.36
N GLY A 408 4.45 12.63 5.04
CA GLY A 408 3.47 11.84 5.79
C GLY A 408 2.88 10.77 4.88
N ALA A 409 2.74 9.54 5.38
CA ALA A 409 2.46 8.38 4.56
C ALA A 409 1.33 7.52 5.10
N THR A 410 0.72 6.74 4.21
CA THR A 410 -0.32 5.77 4.57
C THR A 410 -0.29 4.57 3.63
N GLU A 411 -0.59 3.37 4.15
CA GLU A 411 -0.87 2.18 3.33
C GLU A 411 -2.28 2.18 2.73
N GLY A 412 -3.18 3.02 3.27
CA GLY A 412 -4.59 3.04 2.89
C GLY A 412 -4.87 3.73 1.57
N LEU A 413 -3.90 4.43 0.98
CA LEU A 413 -4.13 5.36 -0.13
C LEU A 413 -4.68 4.67 -1.39
N LEU A 414 -4.17 3.48 -1.69
CA LEU A 414 -4.60 2.66 -2.83
C LEU A 414 -5.40 1.43 -2.39
N GLU A 415 -5.80 1.33 -1.12
CA GLU A 415 -6.35 0.09 -0.57
C GLU A 415 -7.70 -0.27 -1.20
N LYS A 416 -8.61 0.69 -1.33
CA LYS A 416 -9.92 0.48 -1.98
C LYS A 416 -9.77 0.13 -3.46
N PHE A 417 -8.86 0.84 -4.16
CA PHE A 417 -8.51 0.56 -5.56
C PHE A 417 -7.97 -0.87 -5.72
N ARG A 418 -7.03 -1.26 -4.87
CA ARG A 418 -6.45 -2.62 -4.82
C ARG A 418 -7.50 -3.68 -4.54
N ILE A 419 -8.36 -3.49 -3.53
CA ILE A 419 -9.43 -4.45 -3.19
C ILE A 419 -10.37 -4.63 -4.37
N THR A 420 -10.78 -3.55 -5.04
CA THR A 420 -11.70 -3.62 -6.18
C THR A 420 -11.09 -4.43 -7.33
N LEU A 421 -9.83 -4.17 -7.69
CA LEU A 421 -9.11 -4.95 -8.70
C LEU A 421 -8.92 -6.41 -8.28
N LYS A 422 -8.60 -6.65 -7.01
CA LYS A 422 -8.43 -8.01 -6.46
C LYS A 422 -9.74 -8.79 -6.53
N ASP A 423 -10.84 -8.20 -6.08
CA ASP A 423 -12.15 -8.87 -6.06
C ASP A 423 -12.63 -9.15 -7.49
N ALA A 424 -12.48 -8.21 -8.42
CA ALA A 424 -12.77 -8.44 -9.83
C ALA A 424 -11.92 -9.58 -10.43
N ARG A 425 -10.62 -9.62 -10.10
CA ARG A 425 -9.71 -10.69 -10.52
C ARG A 425 -10.11 -12.05 -9.94
N ASP A 426 -10.45 -12.11 -8.66
CA ASP A 426 -10.82 -13.35 -7.99
C ASP A 426 -12.14 -13.91 -8.54
N THR A 427 -13.14 -13.04 -8.79
CA THR A 427 -14.38 -13.40 -9.48
C THR A 427 -14.09 -13.93 -10.89
N ALA A 428 -13.28 -13.22 -11.69
CA ALA A 428 -12.92 -13.65 -13.03
C ALA A 428 -12.22 -15.02 -13.06
N ILE A 429 -11.38 -15.33 -12.06
CA ILE A 429 -10.76 -16.65 -11.92
C ILE A 429 -11.81 -17.72 -11.61
N ALA A 430 -12.75 -17.44 -10.71
CA ALA A 430 -13.80 -18.38 -10.33
C ALA A 430 -14.77 -18.67 -11.49
N GLU A 431 -15.06 -17.66 -12.31
CA GLU A 431 -15.98 -17.72 -13.44
C GLU A 431 -15.30 -18.09 -14.77
N GLN A 432 -13.98 -18.25 -14.78
CA GLN A 432 -13.17 -18.49 -15.99
C GLN A 432 -13.33 -17.38 -17.06
N ASP A 433 -13.51 -16.13 -16.61
CA ASP A 433 -13.60 -14.96 -17.47
C ASP A 433 -12.19 -14.45 -17.84
N GLU A 434 -11.72 -14.87 -19.01
CA GLU A 434 -10.40 -14.49 -19.53
C GLU A 434 -10.31 -13.00 -19.91
N VAL A 435 -11.42 -12.39 -20.36
CA VAL A 435 -11.46 -10.98 -20.77
C VAL A 435 -11.23 -10.09 -19.56
N THR A 436 -12.01 -10.30 -18.49
CA THR A 436 -11.87 -9.53 -17.25
C THR A 436 -10.50 -9.76 -16.62
N LEU A 437 -9.99 -11.00 -16.65
CA LEU A 437 -8.69 -11.32 -16.08
C LEU A 437 -7.54 -10.56 -16.76
N GLU A 438 -7.47 -10.57 -18.10
CA GLU A 438 -6.43 -9.86 -18.85
C GLU A 438 -6.62 -8.34 -18.76
N TYR A 439 -7.87 -7.85 -18.73
CA TYR A 439 -8.16 -6.44 -18.56
C TYR A 439 -7.70 -5.91 -17.20
N VAL A 440 -8.08 -6.57 -16.10
CA VAL A 440 -7.67 -6.19 -14.73
C VAL A 440 -6.15 -6.27 -14.59
N LYS A 441 -5.51 -7.30 -15.18
CA LYS A 441 -4.05 -7.41 -15.24
C LYS A 441 -3.41 -6.22 -15.94
N ALA A 442 -3.96 -5.79 -17.07
CA ALA A 442 -3.51 -4.60 -17.78
C ALA A 442 -3.71 -3.32 -16.96
N MET A 443 -4.83 -3.17 -16.24
CA MET A 443 -5.11 -1.99 -15.41
C MET A 443 -4.01 -1.78 -14.37
N TYR A 444 -3.76 -2.74 -13.47
CA TYR A 444 -2.76 -2.52 -12.42
C TYR A 444 -1.33 -2.48 -12.96
N SER A 445 -0.99 -3.30 -13.96
CA SER A 445 0.39 -3.35 -14.49
C SER A 445 0.75 -2.05 -15.21
N LYS A 446 -0.18 -1.53 -16.03
CA LYS A 446 0.04 -0.28 -16.75
C LYS A 446 -0.02 0.92 -15.80
N PHE A 447 -0.94 0.94 -14.84
CA PHE A 447 -1.00 1.98 -13.81
C PHE A 447 0.36 2.17 -13.11
N VAL A 448 0.94 1.09 -12.58
CA VAL A 448 2.27 1.14 -11.93
C VAL A 448 3.37 1.58 -12.89
N SER A 449 3.36 1.11 -14.14
CA SER A 449 4.40 1.49 -15.11
C SER A 449 4.30 2.93 -15.64
N THR A 450 3.14 3.57 -15.49
CA THR A 450 2.85 4.87 -16.14
C THR A 450 2.72 6.05 -15.19
N MET A 451 2.60 5.84 -13.88
CA MET A 451 2.57 6.93 -12.89
C MET A 451 3.91 7.67 -12.70
N GLY A 452 5.00 7.20 -13.31
CA GLY A 452 6.29 7.91 -13.32
C GLY A 452 6.36 8.96 -14.43
N GLU A 453 7.46 8.97 -15.19
CA GLU A 453 7.69 9.96 -16.27
C GLU A 453 6.94 9.66 -17.59
N SER A 454 5.88 8.85 -17.56
CA SER A 454 5.22 8.40 -18.79
C SER A 454 4.31 9.48 -19.38
N ASN A 455 4.39 9.67 -20.70
CA ASN A 455 3.45 10.56 -21.43
C ASN A 455 2.02 9.99 -21.55
N TYR A 456 1.83 8.72 -21.18
CA TYR A 456 0.54 8.03 -21.28
C TYR A 456 -0.40 8.35 -20.11
N ASN A 457 0.14 8.60 -18.92
CA ASN A 457 -0.64 9.00 -17.75
C ASN A 457 -0.26 10.44 -17.38
N ARG A 458 -1.10 11.39 -17.79
CA ARG A 458 -0.89 12.82 -17.49
C ARG A 458 -1.60 13.25 -16.22
N GLU A 459 -2.49 12.42 -15.72
CA GLU A 459 -3.35 12.68 -14.55
C GLU A 459 -2.60 12.40 -13.24
N LEU A 460 -1.59 11.54 -13.25
CA LEU A 460 -0.77 11.21 -12.09
C LEU A 460 0.72 11.16 -12.43
N TYR A 461 1.49 12.06 -11.86
CA TYR A 461 2.95 12.15 -12.01
C TYR A 461 3.65 12.00 -10.64
N ARG A 462 3.87 10.74 -10.24
CA ARG A 462 4.45 10.29 -8.97
C ARG A 462 5.55 9.25 -9.20
N PRO A 463 6.75 9.68 -9.68
CA PRO A 463 7.88 8.77 -9.84
C PRO A 463 8.33 8.13 -8.51
N ASP A 464 8.13 8.82 -7.38
CA ASP A 464 8.31 8.26 -6.05
C ASP A 464 7.41 7.05 -5.82
N TRP A 465 6.10 7.16 -6.08
CA TRP A 465 5.17 6.03 -5.92
C TRP A 465 5.53 4.86 -6.82
N MET A 466 5.93 5.13 -8.06
CA MET A 466 6.37 4.09 -8.99
C MET A 466 7.52 3.27 -8.40
N HIS A 467 8.56 3.94 -7.89
CA HIS A 467 9.70 3.26 -7.28
C HIS A 467 9.29 2.51 -6.01
N LEU A 468 8.48 3.11 -5.14
CA LEU A 468 8.02 2.47 -3.91
C LEU A 468 7.19 1.20 -4.19
N ILE A 469 6.23 1.24 -5.12
CA ILE A 469 5.42 0.07 -5.47
C ILE A 469 6.27 -1.04 -6.10
N ARG A 470 7.24 -0.70 -6.97
CA ARG A 470 8.15 -1.68 -7.55
C ARG A 470 9.02 -2.35 -6.47
N SER A 471 9.67 -1.54 -5.62
CA SER A 471 10.45 -2.04 -4.50
C SER A 471 9.64 -2.87 -3.52
N GLN A 472 8.38 -2.54 -3.28
CA GLN A 472 7.50 -3.36 -2.45
C GLN A 472 7.26 -4.74 -3.08
N ALA A 473 7.10 -4.84 -4.41
CA ALA A 473 6.98 -6.13 -5.08
C ALA A 473 8.25 -6.99 -4.88
N PHE A 474 9.44 -6.38 -4.97
CA PHE A 474 10.71 -7.05 -4.71
C PHE A 474 10.86 -7.49 -3.26
N ALA A 475 10.52 -6.62 -2.30
CA ALA A 475 10.53 -6.94 -0.87
C ALA A 475 9.54 -8.08 -0.54
N ASN A 476 8.37 -8.12 -1.18
CA ASN A 476 7.40 -9.20 -1.01
C ASN A 476 7.95 -10.54 -1.52
N LEU A 477 8.62 -10.56 -2.67
CA LEU A 477 9.28 -11.77 -3.18
C LEU A 477 10.40 -12.22 -2.24
N TRP A 478 11.20 -11.28 -1.74
CA TRP A 478 12.26 -11.57 -0.78
C TRP A 478 11.70 -12.22 0.49
N MET A 479 10.64 -11.67 1.08
CA MET A 479 10.00 -12.26 2.26
C MET A 479 9.44 -13.66 2.00
N LYS A 480 8.98 -13.96 0.78
CA LYS A 480 8.58 -15.33 0.40
C LYS A 480 9.77 -16.26 0.28
N ALA A 481 10.88 -15.79 -0.29
CA ALA A 481 12.12 -16.56 -0.34
C ALA A 481 12.62 -16.87 1.08
N TYR A 482 12.61 -15.89 1.99
CA TYR A 482 12.95 -16.11 3.39
C TYR A 482 12.00 -17.11 4.07
N LYS A 483 10.68 -16.97 3.88
CA LYS A 483 9.72 -17.94 4.41
C LYS A 483 10.00 -19.36 3.93
N ALA A 484 10.31 -19.53 2.64
CA ALA A 484 10.68 -20.83 2.09
C ALA A 484 11.92 -21.40 2.79
N TYR A 485 12.96 -20.57 2.95
CA TYR A 485 14.19 -20.94 3.66
C TYR A 485 13.96 -21.32 5.13
N ASP A 486 13.20 -20.50 5.85
CA ASP A 486 12.90 -20.67 7.27
C ASP A 486 12.09 -21.95 7.55
N GLU A 487 11.20 -22.32 6.63
CA GLU A 487 10.44 -23.57 6.66
C GLU A 487 11.21 -24.78 6.09
N GLY A 488 12.52 -24.63 5.83
CA GLY A 488 13.42 -25.72 5.45
C GLY A 488 13.51 -26.03 3.95
N LEU A 489 12.88 -25.23 3.07
CA LEU A 489 13.08 -25.36 1.63
C LEU A 489 14.43 -24.78 1.22
N THR A 490 15.07 -25.40 0.23
CA THR A 490 16.28 -24.81 -0.35
C THR A 490 15.90 -23.81 -1.43
N VAL A 491 16.14 -22.52 -1.18
CA VAL A 491 15.94 -21.46 -2.18
C VAL A 491 17.06 -21.54 -3.21
N VAL A 492 16.71 -21.76 -4.48
CA VAL A 492 17.68 -21.93 -5.58
C VAL A 492 17.87 -20.64 -6.36
N ARG A 493 16.78 -19.90 -6.60
CA ARG A 493 16.81 -18.70 -7.44
C ARG A 493 15.62 -17.80 -7.12
N ALA A 494 15.85 -16.49 -7.15
CA ALA A 494 14.82 -15.47 -7.01
C ALA A 494 15.07 -14.39 -8.07
N MET A 495 14.08 -14.15 -8.94
CA MET A 495 14.21 -13.23 -10.07
C MET A 495 12.95 -12.38 -10.27
N GLY A 496 13.18 -11.14 -10.70
CA GLY A 496 12.08 -10.24 -11.04
C GLY A 496 11.18 -9.97 -9.84
N THR A 497 9.87 -9.94 -10.06
CA THR A 497 8.86 -9.65 -9.02
C THR A 497 8.12 -10.89 -8.52
N ASP A 498 8.20 -12.00 -9.25
CA ASP A 498 7.27 -13.12 -9.13
C ASP A 498 7.91 -14.50 -9.30
N GLU A 499 9.20 -14.62 -9.61
CA GLU A 499 9.82 -15.91 -9.88
C GLU A 499 10.68 -16.40 -8.69
N LEU A 500 10.28 -17.53 -8.10
CA LEU A 500 10.96 -18.17 -6.95
C LEU A 500 11.17 -19.65 -7.21
N HIS A 501 12.42 -20.12 -7.16
CA HIS A 501 12.79 -21.50 -7.41
C HIS A 501 13.20 -22.16 -6.11
N VAL A 502 12.62 -23.32 -5.81
CA VAL A 502 12.83 -24.04 -4.56
C VAL A 502 13.03 -25.54 -4.79
N ILE A 503 13.78 -26.18 -3.89
CA ILE A 503 13.86 -27.63 -3.73
C ILE A 503 13.20 -27.99 -2.40
N GLY A 504 12.41 -29.07 -2.38
CA GLY A 504 11.66 -29.55 -1.22
C GLY A 504 10.14 -29.46 -1.40
N ASP A 505 9.39 -29.84 -0.36
CA ASP A 505 7.92 -29.83 -0.38
C ASP A 505 7.36 -28.42 -0.21
N TRP A 506 7.35 -27.65 -1.30
CA TRP A 506 6.86 -26.27 -1.27
C TRP A 506 5.37 -26.13 -0.93
N ARG A 507 4.56 -27.19 -1.12
CA ARG A 507 3.12 -27.17 -0.85
C ARG A 507 2.81 -27.15 0.64
N SER A 508 3.76 -27.59 1.48
CA SER A 508 3.68 -27.40 2.94
C SER A 508 3.79 -25.92 3.35
N VAL A 509 4.47 -25.08 2.54
CA VAL A 509 4.77 -23.67 2.85
C VAL A 509 3.80 -22.70 2.18
N PHE A 510 3.39 -23.01 0.93
CA PHE A 510 2.55 -22.15 0.12
C PHE A 510 1.30 -22.87 -0.39
N ALA A 511 0.16 -22.20 -0.32
CA ALA A 511 -1.06 -22.67 -0.94
C ALA A 511 -0.97 -22.57 -2.47
N GLU A 512 -1.28 -23.67 -3.16
CA GLU A 512 -1.35 -23.72 -4.62
C GLU A 512 -2.64 -23.07 -5.14
N GLY A 513 -2.52 -22.30 -6.23
CA GLY A 513 -3.67 -21.74 -6.94
C GLY A 513 -3.36 -20.42 -7.65
N ARG A 514 -4.42 -19.71 -8.04
CA ARG A 514 -4.33 -18.47 -8.84
C ARG A 514 -4.67 -17.21 -8.06
N GLY A 515 -5.17 -17.33 -6.83
CA GLY A 515 -5.46 -16.21 -5.94
C GLY A 515 -4.19 -15.44 -5.56
N VAL A 516 -4.33 -14.18 -5.17
CA VAL A 516 -3.19 -13.28 -4.88
C VAL A 516 -2.29 -13.79 -3.74
N ALA A 517 -2.85 -14.53 -2.77
CA ALA A 517 -2.08 -15.15 -1.68
C ALA A 517 -1.45 -16.51 -2.05
N GLN A 518 -1.88 -17.09 -3.18
CA GLN A 518 -1.47 -18.41 -3.65
C GLN A 518 -0.33 -18.31 -4.65
N VAL A 519 0.34 -19.42 -4.91
CA VAL A 519 1.40 -19.55 -5.92
C VAL A 519 1.04 -20.65 -6.91
N LYS A 520 1.60 -20.60 -8.12
CA LYS A 520 1.42 -21.66 -9.12
C LYS A 520 2.76 -22.15 -9.62
N VAL A 521 2.81 -23.41 -10.04
CA VAL A 521 3.99 -23.98 -10.71
C VAL A 521 4.12 -23.34 -12.10
N LYS A 522 5.32 -22.84 -12.37
CA LYS A 522 5.71 -22.32 -13.69
C LYS A 522 6.41 -23.40 -14.50
N ASP A 523 7.34 -24.11 -13.86
CA ASP A 523 8.16 -25.15 -14.49
C ASP A 523 8.76 -26.08 -13.42
N THR A 524 9.29 -27.23 -13.84
CA THR A 524 10.04 -28.17 -12.99
C THR A 524 11.21 -28.75 -13.78
N TYR A 525 12.41 -28.70 -13.19
CA TYR A 525 13.63 -29.13 -13.87
C TYR A 525 14.63 -29.75 -12.88
N SER A 526 15.50 -30.63 -13.38
CA SER A 526 16.56 -31.24 -12.56
C SER A 526 17.88 -30.47 -12.62
N VAL A 527 18.60 -30.39 -11.51
CA VAL A 527 19.96 -29.83 -11.40
C VAL A 527 20.83 -30.72 -10.52
N GLY A 528 22.12 -30.80 -10.81
CA GLY A 528 23.10 -31.58 -10.06
C GLY A 528 23.68 -32.73 -10.88
N ASP A 529 24.74 -33.34 -10.37
CA ASP A 529 25.40 -34.46 -11.01
C ASP A 529 24.69 -35.78 -10.65
N ASP A 530 24.66 -36.72 -11.59
CA ASP A 530 24.27 -38.09 -11.28
C ASP A 530 25.31 -38.64 -10.29
N ILE A 531 24.84 -39.25 -9.19
CA ILE A 531 25.72 -39.97 -8.27
C ILE A 531 26.33 -41.11 -9.09
N ASP A 532 27.63 -41.01 -9.40
CA ASP A 532 28.33 -42.10 -10.07
C ASP A 532 28.32 -43.33 -9.14
N PRO A 533 27.58 -44.41 -9.47
CA PRO A 533 27.51 -45.58 -8.61
C PRO A 533 28.86 -46.30 -8.47
N ALA A 534 29.87 -45.96 -9.27
CA ALA A 534 31.21 -46.53 -9.16
C ALA A 534 32.01 -46.05 -7.94
N ALA A 535 31.70 -44.87 -7.37
CA ALA A 535 32.44 -44.33 -6.23
C ALA A 535 32.06 -44.97 -4.87
N ALA A 536 30.98 -45.76 -4.83
CA ALA A 536 30.56 -46.50 -3.64
C ALA A 536 31.06 -47.95 -3.60
N GLY A 537 31.85 -48.38 -4.60
CA GLY A 537 32.29 -49.77 -4.79
C GLY A 537 33.73 -50.10 -4.42
N GLU A 538 34.58 -49.15 -4.04
CA GLU A 538 35.97 -49.41 -3.68
C GLU A 538 36.22 -49.19 -2.18
N HIS A 539 35.62 -50.06 -1.37
CA HIS A 539 36.14 -50.40 -0.05
C HIS A 539 35.89 -51.90 0.19
N ASP A 540 36.82 -52.71 -0.29
CA ASP A 540 37.21 -53.99 0.34
C ASP A 540 38.54 -54.46 -0.25
N ASP A 541 39.62 -54.26 0.52
CA ASP A 541 40.64 -55.28 0.86
C ASP A 541 41.61 -54.75 1.94
#